data_AF-A0A0C3QQ35-F1
#
_entry.id   AF-A0A0C3QQ35-F1
#
_cell.length_a   1.000
_cell.length_b   1.000
_cell.length_c   1.000
_cell.angle_alpha   90.00
_cell.angle_beta   90.00
_cell.angle_gamma   90.00
#
_symmetry.space_group_name_H-M   'P 1'
#
loop_
_entity.id
_entity.type
_entity.pdbx_description
1 polymer ?
#
loop_
_entity_poly.entity_id
_entity_poly.type
_entity_poly.pdbx_seq_one_letter_code
_entity_poly.pdbx_strand_id
1 'polypeptide(L)'
;MVFASFEPSVCVAVNWKQPNFAVFFASNCGLESSTGLDNANTPDRSTTDARCRSLDAAITFATANNLLGVMVVASLLARVPSLMAAVKDSGVLVAAFGSKDQTSLLTSSIPPIVDGAISSTVDAVLQDGILSYIDHASRTVV
;
A
#
# COMPACT_ATOMS: atom_id res chain seq x y z
N MET A 1 -5.58 -3.47 -16.28
CA MET A 1 -4.44 -2.52 -16.16
C MET A 1 -4.72 -1.62 -14.98
N VAL A 2 -3.70 -1.33 -14.15
CA VAL A 2 -3.81 -0.51 -12.94
C VAL A 2 -2.77 0.61 -12.97
N PHE A 3 -3.06 1.73 -12.34
CA PHE A 3 -2.12 2.83 -12.16
C PHE A 3 -1.71 2.96 -10.70
N ALA A 4 -0.47 3.40 -10.46
CA ALA A 4 0.01 3.75 -9.14
C ALA A 4 0.90 4.99 -9.23
N SER A 5 0.83 5.86 -8.23
CA SER A 5 1.74 7.01 -8.12
C SER A 5 2.01 7.34 -6.66
N PHE A 6 3.21 7.89 -6.39
CA PHE A 6 3.57 8.44 -5.09
C PHE A 6 3.02 9.84 -4.86
N GLU A 7 2.53 10.48 -5.92
CA GLU A 7 2.07 11.85 -5.88
C GLU A 7 0.52 11.88 -5.82
N PRO A 8 -0.09 12.36 -4.72
CA PRO A 8 -1.54 12.36 -4.56
C PRO A 8 -2.26 13.11 -5.70
N SER A 9 -1.69 14.23 -6.16
CA SER A 9 -2.28 15.02 -7.24
C SER A 9 -2.36 14.24 -8.57
N VAL A 10 -1.37 13.39 -8.85
CA VAL A 10 -1.36 12.50 -10.02
C VAL A 10 -2.41 11.40 -9.88
N CYS A 11 -2.52 10.77 -8.70
CA CYS A 11 -3.55 9.75 -8.45
C CYS A 11 -4.96 10.29 -8.71
N VAL A 12 -5.27 11.49 -8.20
CA VAL A 12 -6.56 12.15 -8.46
C VAL A 12 -6.69 12.46 -9.94
N ALA A 13 -5.71 13.11 -10.56
CA ALA A 13 -5.81 13.48 -11.97
C ALA A 13 -6.05 12.25 -12.88
N VAL A 14 -5.39 11.12 -12.61
CA VAL A 14 -5.61 9.87 -13.35
C VAL A 14 -7.00 9.31 -13.05
N ASN A 15 -7.44 9.26 -11.79
CA ASN A 15 -8.76 8.76 -11.44
C ASN A 15 -9.89 9.55 -12.13
N TRP A 16 -9.73 10.87 -12.24
CA TRP A 16 -10.69 11.74 -12.91
C TRP A 16 -10.68 11.59 -14.43
N LYS A 17 -9.50 11.41 -15.04
CA LYS A 17 -9.37 11.25 -16.49
C LYS A 17 -9.71 9.85 -16.96
N GLN A 18 -9.49 8.85 -16.13
CA GLN A 18 -9.54 7.43 -16.47
C GLN A 18 -10.33 6.65 -15.40
N PRO A 19 -11.61 6.98 -15.17
CA PRO A 19 -12.41 6.40 -14.07
C PRO A 19 -12.67 4.90 -14.22
N ASN A 20 -12.49 4.36 -15.43
CA ASN A 20 -12.62 2.92 -15.70
C ASN A 20 -11.37 2.11 -15.34
N PHE A 21 -10.30 2.76 -14.86
CA PHE A 21 -9.06 2.09 -14.48
C PHE A 21 -8.79 2.28 -12.99
N ALA A 22 -8.36 1.21 -12.34
CA ALA A 22 -8.09 1.24 -10.92
C ALA A 22 -6.78 1.98 -10.62
N VAL A 23 -6.80 2.85 -9.60
CA VAL A 23 -5.66 3.66 -9.18
C VAL A 23 -5.30 3.32 -7.74
N PHE A 24 -4.02 3.02 -7.49
CA PHE A 24 -3.43 2.91 -6.16
C PHE A 24 -2.67 4.18 -5.79
N PHE A 25 -2.71 4.55 -4.52
CA PHE A 25 -1.83 5.59 -3.98
C PHE A 25 -0.62 4.93 -3.31
N ALA A 26 0.57 5.16 -3.84
CA ALA A 26 1.80 4.62 -3.29
C ALA A 26 2.34 5.55 -2.19
N SER A 27 2.66 5.00 -1.03
CA SER A 27 3.15 5.78 0.12
C SER A 27 4.29 5.06 0.82
N ASN A 28 5.38 5.79 1.06
CA ASN A 28 6.50 5.31 1.86
C ASN A 28 6.20 5.37 3.36
N CYS A 29 5.07 5.95 3.77
CA CYS A 29 4.59 6.00 5.17
C CYS A 29 5.68 6.46 6.16
N GLY A 30 6.50 7.43 5.76
CA GLY A 30 7.57 7.98 6.60
C GLY A 30 8.82 7.11 6.71
N LEU A 31 8.98 6.03 5.93
CA LEU A 31 10.32 5.50 5.66
C LEU A 31 11.04 6.50 4.76
N GLU A 32 11.91 7.30 5.36
CA GLU A 32 12.86 8.13 4.62
C GLU A 32 13.71 7.19 3.76
N SER A 33 13.69 7.36 2.43
CA SER A 33 14.69 6.74 1.59
C SER A 33 16.01 7.45 1.90
N SER A 34 16.75 6.94 2.87
CA SER A 34 18.13 7.35 3.13
C SER A 34 19.02 6.83 2.01
N THR A 35 18.75 7.20 0.75
CA THR A 35 19.81 7.28 -0.23
C THR A 35 20.66 8.45 0.22
N GLY A 36 21.82 8.21 0.81
CA GLY A 36 22.72 9.27 1.30
C GLY A 36 23.36 10.08 0.16
N LEU A 37 22.61 10.45 -0.87
CA LEU A 37 23.07 11.17 -2.06
C LEU A 37 22.33 12.50 -2.29
N ASP A 38 21.31 12.82 -1.51
CA ASP A 38 20.61 14.09 -1.54
C ASP A 38 21.14 15.00 -0.44
N ASN A 39 21.93 15.99 -0.87
CA ASN A 39 22.34 17.12 -0.05
C ASN A 39 21.14 17.66 0.74
N ALA A 40 21.33 17.80 2.06
CA ALA A 40 20.34 18.11 3.10
C ALA A 40 19.58 19.45 2.99
N ASN A 41 19.22 19.92 1.79
CA ASN A 41 18.62 21.25 1.59
C ASN A 41 17.45 21.33 0.59
N THR A 42 17.00 20.20 0.04
CA THR A 42 15.75 20.17 -0.74
C THR A 42 14.79 19.19 -0.09
N PRO A 43 13.76 19.64 0.64
CA PRO A 43 12.70 18.75 1.03
C PRO A 43 12.07 18.21 -0.26
N ASP A 44 12.18 16.90 -0.49
CA ASP A 44 11.37 16.27 -1.52
C ASP A 44 9.91 16.67 -1.25
N ARG A 45 9.22 17.23 -2.24
CA ARG A 45 7.84 17.72 -2.04
C ARG A 45 6.94 16.62 -1.49
N SER A 46 7.24 15.36 -1.84
CA SER A 46 6.56 14.18 -1.32
C SER A 46 6.77 13.98 0.20
N THR A 47 7.90 14.38 0.78
CA THR A 47 8.21 14.22 2.20
C THR A 47 7.55 15.28 3.08
N THR A 48 7.02 16.37 2.51
CA THR A 48 6.25 17.37 3.29
C THR A 48 4.76 17.09 3.38
N ASP A 49 4.22 16.17 2.58
CA ASP A 49 2.79 15.84 2.63
C ASP A 49 2.48 14.81 3.71
N ALA A 50 1.53 15.11 4.60
CA ALA A 50 1.09 14.19 5.64
C ALA A 50 0.53 12.88 5.07
N ARG A 51 -0.06 12.93 3.86
CA ARG A 51 -0.61 11.76 3.14
C ARG A 51 0.47 10.76 2.73
N CYS A 52 1.69 11.23 2.47
CA CYS A 52 2.82 10.39 2.09
C CYS A 52 3.59 9.84 3.32
N ARG A 53 3.36 10.43 4.51
CA ARG A 53 4.06 10.07 5.76
C ARG A 53 3.24 9.21 6.71
N SER A 54 1.92 9.31 6.69
CA SER A 54 1.04 8.49 7.53
C SER A 54 0.21 7.54 6.68
N LEU A 55 0.21 6.26 7.07
CA LEU A 55 -0.66 5.26 6.45
C LEU A 55 -2.14 5.63 6.63
N ASP A 56 -2.52 6.12 7.81
CA ASP A 56 -3.90 6.51 8.08
C ASP A 56 -4.35 7.70 7.20
N ALA A 57 -3.46 8.67 6.99
CA ALA A 57 -3.71 9.76 6.05
C ALA A 57 -3.77 9.28 4.60
N ALA A 58 -2.95 8.30 4.23
CA ALA A 58 -2.96 7.67 2.91
C ALA A 58 -4.29 6.91 2.66
N ILE A 59 -4.75 6.15 3.65
CA ILE A 59 -6.03 5.43 3.61
C ILE A 59 -7.17 6.44 3.46
N THR A 60 -7.24 7.43 4.35
CA THR A 60 -8.27 8.47 4.32
C THR A 60 -8.32 9.17 2.97
N PHE A 61 -7.16 9.48 2.39
CA PHE A 61 -7.06 10.08 1.08
C PHE A 61 -7.56 9.15 -0.04
N ALA A 62 -7.17 7.87 -0.01
CA ALA A 62 -7.60 6.88 -0.98
C ALA A 62 -9.12 6.67 -0.95
N THR A 63 -9.69 6.51 0.24
CA THR A 63 -11.14 6.39 0.45
C THR A 63 -11.87 7.64 -0.01
N ALA A 64 -11.40 8.84 0.36
CA ALA A 64 -12.04 10.10 -0.01
C ALA A 64 -12.02 10.38 -1.52
N ASN A 65 -11.02 9.85 -2.25
CA ASN A 65 -10.89 10.03 -3.69
C ASN A 65 -11.36 8.81 -4.49
N ASN A 66 -12.02 7.85 -3.85
CA ASN A 66 -12.53 6.62 -4.47
C ASN A 66 -11.43 5.87 -5.26
N LEU A 67 -10.22 5.82 -4.70
CA LEU A 67 -9.12 5.04 -5.22
C LEU A 67 -9.31 3.56 -4.86
N LEU A 68 -8.64 2.67 -5.59
CA LEU A 68 -8.74 1.23 -5.34
C LEU A 68 -8.08 0.83 -4.01
N GLY A 69 -6.96 1.48 -3.69
CA GLY A 69 -6.16 1.09 -2.53
C GLY A 69 -4.93 1.93 -2.29
N VAL A 70 -4.20 1.52 -1.26
CA VAL A 70 -2.88 2.06 -0.92
C VAL A 70 -1.81 1.02 -1.19
N MET A 71 -0.68 1.47 -1.71
CA MET A 71 0.49 0.66 -2.00
C MET A 71 1.62 1.09 -1.06
N VAL A 72 2.14 0.17 -0.25
CA VAL A 72 3.10 0.47 0.82
C VAL A 72 4.29 -0.46 0.80
N VAL A 73 5.39 -0.02 1.42
CA VAL A 73 6.62 -0.82 1.46
C VAL A 73 6.38 -2.12 2.25
N ALA A 74 6.77 -3.25 1.66
CA ALA A 74 6.59 -4.58 2.24
C ALA A 74 7.24 -4.72 3.63
N SER A 75 8.40 -4.11 3.87
CA SER A 75 9.09 -4.15 5.16
C SER A 75 8.30 -3.49 6.30
N LEU A 76 7.49 -2.46 6.00
CA LEU A 76 6.64 -1.80 6.99
C LEU A 76 5.47 -2.71 7.40
N LEU A 77 4.84 -3.37 6.43
CA LEU A 77 3.75 -4.32 6.70
C LEU A 77 4.27 -5.57 7.43
N ALA A 78 5.46 -6.05 7.08
CA ALA A 78 6.08 -7.18 7.77
C ALA A 78 6.40 -6.85 9.24
N ARG A 79 6.80 -5.60 9.52
CA ARG A 79 7.10 -5.14 10.89
C ARG A 79 5.85 -4.88 11.73
N VAL A 80 4.77 -4.39 11.11
CA VAL A 80 3.54 -4.02 11.80
C VAL A 80 2.31 -4.59 11.07
N PRO A 81 1.99 -5.88 11.27
CA PRO A 81 0.88 -6.53 10.57
C PRO A 81 -0.51 -5.93 10.89
N SER A 82 -0.68 -5.33 12.07
CA SER A 82 -1.94 -4.68 12.48
C SER A 82 -2.36 -3.53 11.55
N LEU A 83 -1.42 -2.93 10.81
CA LEU A 83 -1.70 -1.91 9.82
C LEU A 83 -2.53 -2.46 8.64
N MET A 84 -2.35 -3.74 8.29
CA MET A 84 -3.14 -4.38 7.24
C MET A 84 -4.60 -4.51 7.64
N ALA A 85 -4.87 -4.81 8.92
CA ALA A 85 -6.24 -4.83 9.45
C ALA A 85 -6.88 -3.44 9.38
N ALA A 86 -6.15 -2.37 9.73
CA ALA A 86 -6.65 -1.00 9.64
C ALA A 86 -7.03 -0.58 8.21
N VAL A 87 -6.22 -0.97 7.21
CA VAL A 87 -6.54 -0.73 5.79
C VAL A 87 -7.81 -1.51 5.40
N LYS A 88 -7.93 -2.78 5.80
CA LYS A 88 -9.09 -3.62 5.47
C LYS A 88 -10.40 -3.10 6.10
N ASP A 89 -10.33 -2.58 7.32
CA ASP A 89 -11.49 -1.97 8.00
C ASP A 89 -12.00 -0.72 7.27
N SER A 90 -11.12 0.00 6.57
CA SER A 90 -11.50 1.16 5.77
C SER A 90 -12.11 0.83 4.40
N GLY A 91 -12.11 -0.46 4.00
CA GLY A 91 -12.71 -0.94 2.77
C GLY A 91 -11.90 -0.71 1.49
N VAL A 92 -10.65 -0.25 1.60
CA VAL A 92 -9.71 -0.15 0.46
C VAL A 92 -8.70 -1.29 0.45
N LEU A 93 -8.06 -1.55 -0.68
CA LEU A 93 -7.08 -2.63 -0.81
C LEU A 93 -5.69 -2.24 -0.30
N VAL A 94 -4.98 -3.22 0.27
CA VAL A 94 -3.57 -3.09 0.64
C VAL A 94 -2.67 -3.82 -0.37
N ALA A 95 -1.84 -3.06 -1.07
CA ALA A 95 -0.79 -3.59 -1.94
C ALA A 95 0.60 -3.39 -1.32
N ALA A 96 1.48 -4.38 -1.43
CA ALA A 96 2.86 -4.29 -0.97
C ALA A 96 3.85 -4.17 -2.14
N PHE A 97 4.88 -3.35 -1.99
CA PHE A 97 5.99 -3.28 -2.95
C PHE A 97 7.34 -3.29 -2.21
N GLY A 98 8.40 -3.74 -2.88
CA GLY A 98 9.75 -3.74 -2.32
C GLY A 98 10.60 -4.90 -2.83
N SER A 99 11.68 -5.20 -2.11
CA SER A 99 12.56 -6.32 -2.43
C SER A 99 11.80 -7.65 -2.39
N LYS A 100 12.16 -8.55 -3.32
CA LYS A 100 11.55 -9.88 -3.47
C LYS A 100 11.51 -10.67 -2.16
N ASP A 101 12.54 -10.56 -1.34
CA ASP A 101 12.58 -11.24 -0.04
C ASP A 101 11.48 -10.76 0.89
N GLN A 102 11.25 -9.44 0.95
CA GLN A 102 10.25 -8.82 1.82
C GLN A 102 8.82 -9.11 1.34
N THR A 103 8.59 -9.05 0.02
CA THR A 103 7.29 -9.36 -0.55
C THR A 103 6.97 -10.85 -0.43
N SER A 104 7.96 -11.73 -0.52
CA SER A 104 7.79 -13.17 -0.32
C SER A 104 7.37 -13.53 1.10
N LEU A 105 7.87 -12.83 2.11
CA LEU A 105 7.45 -13.01 3.51
C LEU A 105 5.96 -12.71 3.72
N LEU A 106 5.41 -11.72 3.01
CA LEU A 106 4.00 -11.35 3.09
C LEU A 106 3.08 -12.32 2.34
N THR A 107 3.63 -13.00 1.31
CA THR A 107 2.88 -13.95 0.47
C THR A 107 3.01 -15.40 0.95
N SER A 108 4.07 -15.75 1.68
CA SER A 108 4.29 -17.12 2.14
C SER A 108 3.17 -17.56 3.08
N SER A 109 2.41 -18.57 2.66
CA SER A 109 1.16 -19.10 3.26
C SER A 109 1.29 -19.70 4.67
N ILE A 110 2.29 -19.34 5.47
CA ILE A 110 2.33 -19.69 6.88
C ILE A 110 1.82 -18.44 7.63
N PRO A 111 0.50 -18.33 7.88
CA PRO A 111 0.04 -17.32 8.80
C PRO A 111 0.72 -17.61 10.14
N PRO A 112 1.54 -16.70 10.71
CA PRO A 112 1.90 -16.84 12.11
C PRO A 112 0.58 -16.87 12.87
N ILE A 113 0.29 -17.99 13.53
CA ILE A 113 -0.89 -18.13 14.38
C ILE A 113 -0.64 -17.18 15.55
N VAL A 114 -1.15 -15.95 15.42
CA VAL A 114 -1.21 -14.96 16.49
C VAL A 114 -2.66 -14.92 16.92
N ASP A 115 -2.94 -15.52 18.07
CA ASP A 115 -4.19 -15.37 18.83
C ASP A 115 -5.50 -15.66 18.07
N GLY A 116 -5.57 -16.77 17.32
CA GLY A 116 -6.84 -17.29 16.79
C GLY A 116 -7.54 -16.42 15.72
N ALA A 117 -6.92 -15.31 15.30
CA ALA A 117 -7.37 -14.48 14.19
C ALA A 117 -6.57 -14.81 12.93
N ILE A 118 -7.27 -14.96 11.82
CA ILE A 118 -6.69 -15.13 10.48
C ILE A 118 -5.68 -14.00 10.23
N SER A 119 -4.40 -14.36 10.06
CA SER A 119 -3.32 -13.42 9.75
C SER A 119 -3.72 -12.59 8.53
N SER A 120 -3.89 -11.28 8.72
CA SER A 120 -4.17 -10.35 7.63
C SER A 120 -2.99 -10.33 6.67
N THR A 121 -3.08 -11.11 5.61
CA THR A 121 -2.21 -11.10 4.43
C THR A 121 -2.52 -9.88 3.56
N VAL A 122 -1.57 -9.48 2.73
CA VAL A 122 -1.75 -8.38 1.77
C VAL A 122 -2.68 -8.80 0.64
N ASP A 123 -3.44 -7.86 0.07
CA ASP A 123 -4.38 -8.17 -1.03
C ASP A 123 -3.65 -8.26 -2.38
N ALA A 124 -2.53 -7.54 -2.53
CA ALA A 124 -1.71 -7.60 -3.72
C ALA A 124 -0.23 -7.33 -3.43
N VAL A 125 0.63 -7.80 -4.32
CA VAL A 125 2.08 -7.61 -4.28
C VAL A 125 2.58 -7.13 -5.64
N LEU A 126 3.33 -6.03 -5.65
CA LEU A 126 4.01 -5.52 -6.83
C LEU A 126 5.46 -6.03 -6.84
N GLN A 127 5.79 -6.86 -7.83
CA GLN A 127 7.13 -7.39 -8.03
C GLN A 127 7.51 -7.32 -9.51
N ASP A 128 8.70 -6.80 -9.82
CA ASP A 128 9.24 -6.75 -11.19
C ASP A 128 8.28 -6.08 -12.20
N GLY A 129 7.52 -5.08 -11.74
CA GLY A 129 6.52 -4.36 -12.55
C GLY A 129 5.19 -5.10 -12.73
N ILE A 130 5.03 -6.27 -12.11
CA ILE A 130 3.82 -7.09 -12.15
C ILE A 130 3.11 -7.00 -10.80
N LEU A 131 1.85 -6.56 -10.81
CA LEU A 131 1.00 -6.60 -9.63
C LEU A 131 0.26 -7.94 -9.60
N SER A 132 0.61 -8.79 -8.63
CA SER A 132 -0.04 -10.07 -8.37
C SER A 132 -1.07 -9.93 -7.25
N TYR A 133 -2.32 -10.25 -7.56
CA TYR A 133 -3.40 -10.27 -6.58
C TYR A 133 -3.37 -11.58 -5.80
N ILE A 134 -3.54 -11.51 -4.48
CA ILE A 134 -3.61 -12.68 -3.60
C ILE A 134 -5.10 -12.92 -3.32
N ASP A 135 -5.66 -13.94 -3.96
CA ASP A 135 -7.08 -14.27 -3.80
C ASP A 135 -7.33 -14.91 -2.43
N HIS A 136 -8.26 -14.32 -1.67
CA HIS A 136 -8.84 -14.92 -0.48
C HIS A 136 -10.18 -15.55 -0.85
N ALA A 137 -10.10 -16.73 -1.48
CA ALA A 137 -11.26 -17.57 -1.74
C ALA A 137 -11.85 -18.12 -0.43
N SER A 138 -12.51 -17.27 0.36
CA SER A 138 -13.53 -17.62 1.35
C SER A 138 -14.08 -16.36 2.02
N ARG A 139 -14.71 -15.47 1.23
CA ARG A 139 -15.76 -14.60 1.78
C ARG A 139 -17.08 -15.35 1.64
N THR A 140 -17.29 -16.33 2.52
CA THR A 140 -18.57 -17.02 2.64
C THR A 140 -19.59 -15.99 3.09
N VAL A 141 -20.39 -15.51 2.15
CA VAL A 141 -21.59 -14.72 2.44
C VAL A 141 -22.56 -15.67 3.13
N VAL A 142 -22.82 -15.43 4.41
CA VAL A 142 -23.93 -16.03 5.15
C VAL A 142 -25.13 -15.08 5.05
#